data_AF-A0A9P0DBK4-F1
#
_entry.id   AF-A0A9P0DBK4-F1
#
_cell.length_a   1.000
_cell.length_b   1.000
_cell.length_c   1.000
_cell.angle_alpha   90.00
_cell.angle_beta   90.00
_cell.angle_gamma   90.00
#
_symmetry.space_group_name_H-M   'P 1'
#
loop_
_entity.id
_entity.type
_entity.pdbx_description
1 polymer ?
#
loop_
_entity_poly.entity_id
_entity_poly.type
_entity_poly.pdbx_seq_one_letter_code
_entity_poly.pdbx_strand_id
1 'polypeptide(L)'
;MAGADERKLKILTAKKQSSFGSLQRLYDLSKKVNDATNRKKFEIFYRSLEETRQKLLETVVQENEQNLVVDEKFIPNFSIYQTIDDLYCNIKEIADKFPTDTSSRSNAG
;
A
#
# COMPACT_ATOMS: atom_id res chain seq x y z
N MET A 1 13.99 21.68 19.37
CA MET A 1 12.83 21.09 18.67
C MET A 1 13.22 19.88 17.81
N ALA A 2 14.45 19.80 17.29
CA ALA A 2 14.99 18.67 16.49
C ALA A 2 14.58 17.24 16.93
N GLY A 3 14.61 16.93 18.24
CA GLY A 3 14.27 15.58 18.71
C GLY A 3 12.81 15.17 18.53
N ALA A 4 11.86 16.10 18.40
CA ALA A 4 10.46 15.74 18.13
C ALA A 4 10.24 15.42 16.65
N ASP A 5 10.85 16.20 15.77
CA ASP A 5 10.79 16.06 14.32
C ASP A 5 11.45 14.77 13.84
N GLU A 6 12.62 14.44 14.39
CA GLU A 6 13.30 13.16 14.14
C GLU A 6 12.48 11.95 14.61
N ARG A 7 11.79 12.05 15.76
CA ARG A 7 10.90 10.97 16.23
C ARG A 7 9.72 10.79 15.29
N LYS A 8 9.12 11.88 14.83
CA LYS A 8 8.02 11.82 13.86
C LYS A 8 8.47 11.21 12.54
N LEU A 9 9.67 11.56 12.07
CA LEU A 9 10.27 10.96 10.88
C LEU A 9 10.43 9.44 11.03
N LYS A 10 10.96 8.95 12.17
CA LYS A 10 11.07 7.51 12.45
C LYS A 10 9.71 6.79 12.41
N ILE A 11 8.67 7.41 12.96
CA ILE A 11 7.30 6.87 12.92
C ILE A 11 6.79 6.78 11.48
N LEU A 12 6.99 7.83 10.68
CA LEU A 12 6.57 7.88 9.29
C LEU A 12 7.28 6.82 8.45
N THR A 13 8.60 6.65 8.62
CA THR A 13 9.37 5.60 7.96
C THR A 13 8.85 4.20 8.32
N ALA A 14 8.56 3.94 9.60
CA ALA A 14 8.01 2.66 10.03
C ALA A 14 6.60 2.40 9.45
N LYS A 15 5.74 3.42 9.40
CA LYS A 15 4.41 3.33 8.75
C LYS A 15 4.54 3.02 7.27
N LYS A 16 5.43 3.72 6.56
CA LYS A 16 5.71 3.50 5.13
C LYS A 16 6.14 2.05 4.88
N GLN A 17 7.08 1.54 5.67
CA GLN A 17 7.55 0.15 5.56
C GLN A 17 6.44 -0.86 5.81
N SER A 18 5.60 -0.64 6.82
CA SER A 18 4.47 -1.54 7.15
C SER A 18 3.41 -1.58 6.03
N SER A 19 3.01 -0.42 5.52
CA SER A 19 2.03 -0.32 4.42
C SER A 19 2.60 -0.90 3.12
N PHE A 20 3.87 -0.62 2.80
CA PHE A 20 4.54 -1.22 1.65
C PHE A 20 4.63 -2.74 1.77
N GLY A 21 4.98 -3.27 2.94
CA GLY A 21 5.01 -4.71 3.20
C GLY A 21 3.64 -5.37 3.05
N SER A 22 2.56 -4.67 3.41
CA SER A 22 1.18 -5.15 3.21
C SER A 22 0.82 -5.22 1.72
N LEU A 23 1.17 -4.19 0.94
CA LEU A 23 0.98 -4.17 -0.51
C LEU A 23 1.80 -5.27 -1.20
N GLN A 24 3.07 -5.41 -0.83
CA GLN A 24 3.96 -6.44 -1.38
C GLN A 24 3.45 -7.85 -1.05
N ARG A 25 2.98 -8.10 0.17
CA ARG A 25 2.35 -9.37 0.53
C ARG A 25 1.15 -9.68 -0.34
N LEU A 26 0.29 -8.70 -0.62
CA LEU A 26 -0.87 -8.88 -1.47
C LEU A 26 -0.46 -9.19 -2.91
N TYR A 27 0.58 -8.53 -3.43
CA TYR A 27 1.18 -8.86 -4.72
C TYR A 27 1.77 -10.28 -4.75
N ASP A 28 2.45 -10.72 -3.70
CA ASP A 28 2.99 -12.08 -3.65
C ASP A 28 1.88 -13.15 -3.58
N LEU A 29 0.75 -12.82 -2.94
CA LEU A 29 -0.45 -13.65 -2.99
C LEU A 29 -1.07 -13.66 -4.40
N SER A 30 -1.08 -12.52 -5.12
CA SER A 30 -1.63 -12.43 -6.48
C SER A 30 -0.92 -13.37 -7.45
N LYS A 31 0.40 -13.55 -7.30
CA LYS A 31 1.19 -14.53 -8.09
C LYS A 31 0.83 -15.99 -7.81
N LYS A 32 0.17 -16.28 -6.68
CA LYS A 32 -0.09 -17.63 -6.18
C LYS A 32 -1.59 -17.94 -6.05
N VAL A 33 -2.46 -17.18 -6.71
CA VAL A 33 -3.93 -17.33 -6.64
C VAL A 33 -4.47 -18.65 -7.18
N ASN A 34 -3.66 -19.40 -7.92
CA ASN A 34 -4.03 -20.74 -8.39
C ASN A 34 -4.18 -21.74 -7.24
N ASP A 35 -3.54 -21.50 -6.10
CA ASP A 35 -3.73 -22.28 -4.87
C ASP A 35 -4.95 -21.76 -4.10
N ALA A 36 -5.88 -22.65 -3.75
CA ALA A 36 -7.14 -22.29 -3.10
C ALA A 36 -6.94 -21.58 -1.74
N THR A 37 -5.90 -21.94 -0.99
CA THR A 37 -5.59 -21.31 0.30
C THR A 37 -5.08 -19.88 0.09
N ASN A 38 -4.18 -19.68 -0.86
CA ASN A 38 -3.66 -18.37 -1.20
C ASN A 38 -4.71 -17.49 -1.86
N ARG A 39 -5.61 -18.05 -2.67
CA ARG A 39 -6.76 -17.35 -3.24
C ARG A 39 -7.66 -16.77 -2.15
N LYS A 40 -8.05 -17.58 -1.16
CA LYS A 40 -8.85 -17.08 -0.02
C LYS A 40 -8.15 -15.95 0.74
N LYS A 41 -6.84 -16.09 0.98
CA LYS A 41 -6.05 -15.02 1.62
C LYS A 41 -6.02 -13.76 0.75
N PHE A 42 -5.79 -13.91 -0.55
CA PHE A 42 -5.80 -12.82 -1.52
C PHE A 42 -7.13 -12.07 -1.47
N GLU A 43 -8.27 -12.78 -1.57
CA GLU A 43 -9.62 -12.20 -1.50
C GLU A 43 -9.87 -11.42 -0.22
N ILE A 44 -9.40 -11.92 0.93
CA ILE A 44 -9.53 -11.21 2.22
C ILE A 44 -8.72 -9.91 2.21
N PHE A 45 -7.45 -9.97 1.83
CA PHE A 45 -6.57 -8.80 1.90
C PHE A 45 -6.83 -7.79 0.79
N TYR A 46 -7.29 -8.23 -0.38
CA TYR A 46 -7.62 -7.39 -1.52
C TYR A 46 -8.65 -6.30 -1.18
N ARG A 47 -9.58 -6.58 -0.25
CA ARG A 47 -10.57 -5.60 0.24
C ARG A 47 -9.94 -4.33 0.83
N SER A 48 -8.71 -4.44 1.34
CA SER A 48 -7.95 -3.34 1.92
C SER A 48 -6.94 -2.71 0.95
N LEU A 49 -6.91 -3.13 -0.32
CA LEU A 49 -5.92 -2.69 -1.30
C LEU A 49 -5.92 -1.16 -1.49
N GLU A 50 -7.09 -0.59 -1.78
CA GLU A 50 -7.21 0.85 -2.06
C GLU A 50 -6.80 1.68 -0.84
N GLU A 51 -7.28 1.29 0.34
CA GLU A 51 -6.95 1.95 1.59
C GLU A 51 -5.44 1.85 1.90
N THR A 52 -4.84 0.69 1.64
CA THR A 52 -3.39 0.49 1.84
C THR A 52 -2.57 1.32 0.88
N ARG A 53 -2.95 1.39 -0.40
CA ARG A 53 -2.29 2.25 -1.41
C ARG A 53 -2.37 3.70 -1.01
N GLN A 54 -3.57 4.19 -0.68
CA GLN A 54 -3.78 5.59 -0.32
C GLN A 54 -2.97 5.97 0.93
N LYS A 55 -3.04 5.17 2.00
CA LYS A 55 -2.25 5.40 3.23
C LYS A 55 -0.75 5.43 2.95
N LEU A 56 -0.26 4.57 2.07
CA LEU A 56 1.15 4.53 1.71
C LEU A 56 1.59 5.80 0.98
N LEU A 57 0.82 6.23 -0.03
CA LEU A 57 1.10 7.46 -0.78
C LEU A 57 1.10 8.69 0.14
N GLU A 58 0.09 8.81 1.01
CA GLU A 58 0.02 9.86 2.02
C GLU A 58 1.20 9.83 2.98
N THR A 59 1.60 8.64 3.44
CA THR A 59 2.76 8.51 4.35
C THR A 59 4.05 8.93 3.65
N VAL A 60 4.21 8.65 2.35
CA VAL A 60 5.37 9.11 1.57
C VAL A 60 5.40 10.64 1.47
N VAL A 61 4.25 11.29 1.24
CA VAL A 61 4.18 12.77 1.25
C VAL A 61 4.60 13.30 2.62
N GLN A 62 3.96 12.81 3.69
CA GLN A 62 4.25 13.24 5.06
C GLN A 62 5.71 13.02 5.46
N GLU A 63 6.32 11.91 5.03
CA GLU A 63 7.73 11.64 5.29
C GLU A 63 8.64 12.62 4.54
N ASN A 64 8.36 12.92 3.27
CA ASN A 64 9.13 13.91 2.50
C ASN A 64 9.01 15.32 3.09
N GLU A 65 7.81 15.74 3.49
CA GLU A 65 7.59 17.02 4.19
C GLU A 65 8.34 17.07 5.51
N GLN A 66 8.29 15.98 6.30
CA GLN A 66 9.00 15.93 7.57
C GLN A 66 10.52 15.93 7.39
N ASN A 67 11.04 15.31 6.33
CA ASN A 67 12.47 15.40 6.00
C ASN A 67 12.89 16.84 5.68
N LEU A 68 12.07 17.62 4.95
CA LEU A 68 12.34 19.04 4.71
C LEU A 68 12.38 19.87 6.00
N VAL A 69 11.56 19.51 6.99
CA VAL A 69 11.58 20.18 8.31
C VAL A 69 12.86 19.84 9.10
N VAL A 70 13.37 18.62 8.96
CA VAL A 70 14.59 18.15 9.64
C VAL A 70 15.86 18.65 8.93
N ASP A 71 15.84 18.69 7.60
CA ASP A 71 16.93 19.13 6.74
C ASP A 71 16.38 19.95 5.56
N GLU A 72 16.61 21.26 5.59
CA GLU A 72 16.17 22.20 4.54
C GLU A 72 16.80 21.91 3.17
N LYS A 73 17.93 21.19 3.12
CA LYS A 73 18.60 20.80 1.86
C LYS A 73 18.11 19.47 1.32
N PHE A 74 17.23 18.78 2.05
CA PHE A 74 16.66 17.53 1.59
C PHE A 74 15.88 17.73 0.30
N ILE A 75 16.03 16.81 -0.65
CA ILE A 75 15.28 16.81 -1.91
C ILE A 75 14.22 15.72 -1.81
N PRO A 76 12.91 16.05 -1.82
CA PRO A 76 11.85 15.08 -1.80
C PRO A 76 11.97 14.04 -2.91
N ASN A 77 11.76 12.77 -2.55
CA ASN A 77 11.80 11.65 -3.47
C ASN A 77 10.44 10.94 -3.55
N PHE A 78 9.90 10.88 -4.77
CA PHE A 78 8.63 10.23 -5.10
C PHE A 78 8.79 9.05 -6.07
N SER A 79 10.02 8.57 -6.32
CA SER A 79 10.26 7.44 -7.24
C SER A 79 9.52 6.17 -6.83
N ILE A 80 9.22 6.01 -5.53
CA ILE A 80 8.43 4.90 -5.00
C ILE A 80 6.98 4.87 -5.54
N TYR A 81 6.45 5.99 -6.04
CA TYR A 81 5.07 6.03 -6.57
C TYR A 81 4.90 5.09 -7.75
N GLN A 82 5.87 5.08 -8.67
CA GLN A 82 5.84 4.19 -9.81
C GLN A 82 5.86 2.72 -9.37
N THR A 83 6.69 2.37 -8.38
CA THR A 83 6.69 1.01 -7.81
C THR A 83 5.35 0.65 -7.16
N ILE A 84 4.72 1.59 -6.44
CA ILE A 84 3.41 1.38 -5.82
C ILE A 84 2.34 1.13 -6.89
N ASP A 85 2.34 1.94 -7.94
CA ASP A 85 1.40 1.82 -9.04
C ASP A 85 1.60 0.52 -9.82
N ASP A 86 2.85 0.13 -10.10
CA ASP A 86 3.15 -1.15 -10.76
C ASP A 86 2.62 -2.33 -9.95
N LEU A 87 2.87 -2.37 -8.63
CA LEU A 87 2.36 -3.41 -7.75
C LEU A 87 0.82 -3.42 -7.72
N TYR A 88 0.21 -2.25 -7.60
CA TYR A 88 -1.24 -2.08 -7.56
C TYR A 88 -1.90 -2.57 -8.86
N CYS A 89 -1.39 -2.15 -10.02
CA CYS A 89 -1.90 -2.55 -11.33
C CYS A 89 -1.83 -4.08 -11.52
N ASN A 90 -0.70 -4.70 -11.15
CA ASN A 90 -0.56 -6.15 -11.21
C ASN A 90 -1.58 -6.88 -10.30
N ILE A 91 -1.83 -6.34 -9.10
CA ILE A 91 -2.83 -6.91 -8.18
C ILE A 91 -4.23 -6.81 -8.81
N LYS A 92 -4.59 -5.64 -9.37
CA LYS A 92 -5.89 -5.40 -10.00
C LYS A 92 -6.12 -6.32 -11.21
N GLU A 93 -5.12 -6.44 -12.08
CA GLU A 93 -5.19 -7.32 -13.25
C GLU A 93 -5.48 -8.78 -12.84
N ILE A 94 -4.86 -9.27 -11.77
CA ILE A 94 -5.12 -10.62 -11.26
C ILE A 94 -6.53 -10.70 -10.65
N ALA A 95 -6.98 -9.70 -9.89
CA ALA A 95 -8.32 -9.69 -9.32
C ALA A 95 -9.41 -9.70 -10.40
N ASP A 96 -9.19 -9.02 -11.53
CA ASP A 96 -10.13 -9.00 -12.65
C ASP A 96 -10.21 -10.37 -13.36
N LYS A 97 -9.09 -11.12 -13.42
CA LYS A 97 -9.04 -12.48 -13.97
C LYS A 97 -9.64 -13.54 -13.04
N PHE A 98 -9.56 -13.30 -11.73
CA PHE A 98 -10.07 -14.19 -10.69
C PHE A 98 -11.07 -13.42 -9.84
N PRO A 99 -12.28 -13.14 -10.37
CA PRO A 99 -13.25 -12.32 -9.69
C PRO A 99 -13.45 -12.86 -8.29
N THR A 100 -13.03 -12.05 -7.32
CA THR A 100 -13.27 -12.30 -5.91
C THR A 100 -14.78 -12.21 -5.72
N ASP A 101 -15.42 -13.20 -5.07
CA ASP A 101 -16.88 -13.23 -4.80
C ASP A 101 -17.29 -12.02 -3.94
N THR A 102 -17.39 -10.87 -4.60
CA THR A 102 -17.83 -9.59 -4.04
C THR A 102 -19.21 -9.23 -4.56
N SER A 103 -19.74 -9.99 -5.53
CA SER A 103 -21.12 -9.91 -6.02
C SER A 103 -22.05 -10.77 -5.18
N SER A 104 -22.38 -10.31 -3.97
CA SER A 104 -23.56 -10.78 -3.22
C SER A 104 -23.96 -9.73 -2.19
N ARG A 105 -24.49 -8.58 -2.65
CA ARG A 105 -25.44 -7.70 -1.94
C ARG A 105 -25.70 -6.44 -2.75
N SER A 106 -26.61 -6.53 -3.71
CA SER A 106 -27.41 -5.40 -4.21
C SER A 106 -28.45 -5.91 -5.21
N ASN A 107 -29.45 -6.64 -4.70
CA ASN A 107 -30.78 -6.58 -5.28
C ASN A 107 -31.82 -6.98 -4.23
N ALA A 108 -32.37 -5.97 -3.58
CA ALA A 108 -33.65 -6.02 -2.87
C ALA A 108 -34.27 -4.64 -3.07
N GLY A 109 -34.81 -4.44 -4.28
CA GLY A 109 -35.79 -3.40 -4.59
C GLY A 109 -37.19 -4.01 -4.54
#